data_AF-A0A967GC36-F1
#
_entry.id   AF-A0A967GC36-F1
#
_cell.length_a   1.000
_cell.length_b   1.000
_cell.length_c   1.000
_cell.angle_alpha   90.00
_cell.angle_beta   90.00
_cell.angle_gamma   90.00
#
_symmetry.space_group_name_H-M   'P 1'
#
loop_
_entity.id
_entity.type
_entity.pdbx_description
1 polymer ?
#
loop_
_entity_poly.entity_id
_entity_poly.type
_entity_poly.pdbx_seq_one_letter_code
_entity_poly.pdbx_strand_id
1 'polypeptide(L)'
;IILTASGGPFRKATVEEIRGVTLEQALSHPTWEMGPKITIDSATMANKAFEVIETRWLFDIPMEKIDVLVHPESIVHSLVEFVDGSVIAQLGLPDMCVPIQYALTYPERVEGIAERLRLEEIGQLTFEKPDLEKFGALALGFEVGRIGGSAPVVFNAANEVAVDEFLAGRIKFVTIVELIEHCL
;
A
#
# COMPACT_ATOMS: atom_id res chain seq x y z
N ILE A 1 2.89 5.09 -13.76
CA ILE A 1 2.67 3.82 -13.03
C ILE A 1 1.48 4.02 -12.13
N ILE A 2 0.56 3.05 -12.10
CA ILE A 2 -0.63 3.08 -11.26
C ILE A 2 -0.50 1.93 -10.26
N LEU A 3 -0.29 2.27 -9.00
CA LEU A 3 -0.20 1.32 -7.91
C LEU A 3 -1.59 1.01 -7.39
N THR A 4 -1.91 -0.27 -7.18
CA THR A 4 -3.17 -0.66 -6.57
C THR A 4 -2.99 -0.94 -5.07
N ALA A 5 -3.98 -0.60 -4.27
CA ALA A 5 -4.01 -0.86 -2.82
C ALA A 5 -5.29 -1.61 -2.45
N SER A 6 -5.26 -2.53 -1.49
CA SER A 6 -6.48 -3.15 -0.96
C SER A 6 -7.42 -2.13 -0.28
N GLY A 7 -6.86 -1.01 0.19
CA GLY A 7 -7.52 0.02 0.99
C GLY A 7 -7.53 -0.27 2.49
N GLY A 8 -6.99 -1.42 2.92
CA GLY A 8 -6.90 -1.81 4.33
C GLY A 8 -8.25 -2.05 5.01
N PRO A 9 -8.25 -2.41 6.31
CA PRO A 9 -9.47 -2.67 7.08
C PRO A 9 -10.41 -1.46 7.20
N PHE A 10 -9.88 -0.23 7.12
CA PHE A 10 -10.64 1.00 7.37
C PHE A 10 -11.10 1.72 6.10
N ARG A 11 -11.01 1.08 4.94
CA ARG A 11 -11.46 1.64 3.66
C ARG A 11 -12.86 2.25 3.70
N LYS A 12 -13.81 1.55 4.35
CA LYS A 12 -15.22 1.95 4.47
C LYS A 12 -15.56 2.69 5.77
N ALA A 13 -14.58 2.86 6.66
CA ALA A 13 -14.78 3.56 7.92
C ALA A 13 -14.81 5.08 7.70
N THR A 14 -15.52 5.76 8.58
CA THR A 14 -15.54 7.22 8.76
C THR A 14 -14.32 7.68 9.56
N VAL A 15 -13.99 8.97 9.49
CA VAL A 15 -12.88 9.55 10.26
C VAL A 15 -13.10 9.40 11.77
N GLU A 16 -14.35 9.55 12.22
CA GLU A 16 -14.75 9.36 13.62
C GLU A 16 -14.54 7.93 14.10
N GLU A 17 -14.86 6.93 13.26
CA GLU A 17 -14.64 5.51 13.58
C GLU A 17 -13.13 5.21 13.68
N ILE A 18 -12.31 5.76 12.77
CA ILE A 18 -10.86 5.56 12.77
C ILE A 18 -10.21 6.12 14.05
N ARG A 19 -10.72 7.23 14.60
CA ARG A 19 -10.22 7.81 15.86
C ARG A 19 -10.36 6.87 17.06
N GLY A 20 -11.31 5.94 17.02
CA GLY A 20 -11.62 5.00 18.09
C GLY A 20 -11.07 3.58 17.87
N VAL A 21 -10.31 3.35 16.80
CA VAL A 21 -9.81 2.02 16.42
C VAL A 21 -8.94 1.41 17.53
N THR A 22 -9.21 0.14 17.84
CA THR A 22 -8.39 -0.67 18.73
C THR A 22 -7.26 -1.36 17.97
N LEU A 23 -6.24 -1.82 18.70
CA LEU A 23 -5.16 -2.63 18.14
C LEU A 23 -5.69 -3.89 17.44
N GLU A 24 -6.65 -4.59 18.05
CA GLU A 24 -7.24 -5.80 17.48
C GLU A 24 -7.93 -5.51 16.14
N GLN A 25 -8.67 -4.40 16.05
CA GLN A 25 -9.31 -3.97 14.80
C GLN A 25 -8.28 -3.62 13.73
N ALA A 26 -7.20 -2.95 14.09
CA ALA A 26 -6.14 -2.58 13.15
C ALA A 26 -5.35 -3.78 12.63
N LEU A 27 -5.23 -4.86 13.43
CA LEU A 27 -4.56 -6.10 13.04
C LEU A 27 -5.44 -7.04 12.18
N SER A 28 -6.72 -6.74 12.00
CA SER A 28 -7.67 -7.59 11.25
C SER A 28 -7.69 -7.24 9.76
N HIS A 29 -6.65 -7.60 9.01
CA HIS A 29 -6.56 -7.30 7.57
C HIS A 29 -7.55 -8.16 6.73
N PRO A 30 -8.29 -7.58 5.76
CA PRO A 30 -9.35 -8.30 5.04
C PRO A 30 -8.87 -9.30 3.98
N THR A 31 -7.63 -9.17 3.50
CA THR A 31 -7.16 -9.88 2.29
C THR A 31 -5.87 -10.69 2.46
N TRP A 32 -5.04 -10.34 3.44
CA TRP A 32 -3.65 -10.81 3.50
C TRP A 32 -3.32 -11.18 4.95
N GLU A 33 -2.69 -12.33 5.15
CA GLU A 33 -2.07 -12.70 6.43
C GLU A 33 -0.64 -12.18 6.44
N MET A 34 -0.35 -11.20 7.30
CA MET A 34 0.93 -10.50 7.31
C MET A 34 1.42 -10.22 8.73
N GLY A 35 2.70 -9.86 8.86
CA GLY A 35 3.27 -9.42 10.13
C GLY A 35 2.62 -8.14 10.68
N PRO A 36 2.68 -7.88 12.00
CA PRO A 36 1.93 -6.79 12.63
C PRO A 36 2.29 -5.41 12.07
N LYS A 37 3.57 -5.12 11.81
CA LYS A 37 4.01 -3.81 11.28
C LYS A 37 3.35 -3.47 9.94
N ILE A 38 3.46 -4.36 8.96
CA ILE A 38 2.88 -4.15 7.62
C ILE A 38 1.34 -4.15 7.67
N THR A 39 0.74 -4.88 8.61
CA THR A 39 -0.72 -4.83 8.83
C THR A 39 -1.16 -3.45 9.31
N ILE A 40 -0.45 -2.85 10.26
CA ILE A 40 -0.72 -1.47 10.71
C ILE A 40 -0.46 -0.46 9.58
N ASP A 41 0.64 -0.60 8.85
CA ASP A 41 0.95 0.26 7.71
C ASP A 41 -0.11 0.17 6.59
N SER A 42 -0.70 -1.00 6.37
CA SER A 42 -1.81 -1.18 5.44
C SER A 42 -3.06 -0.44 5.94
N ALA A 43 -3.34 -0.54 7.25
CA ALA A 43 -4.47 0.13 7.88
C ALA A 43 -4.37 1.66 7.85
N THR A 44 -3.16 2.23 7.96
CA THR A 44 -2.90 3.68 7.83
C THR A 44 -2.71 4.13 6.38
N MET A 45 -2.60 3.18 5.44
CA MET A 45 -2.05 3.36 4.09
C MET A 45 -0.60 3.85 4.02
N ALA A 46 0.16 3.86 5.14
CA ALA A 46 1.60 4.10 5.13
C ALA A 46 2.34 3.07 4.27
N ASN A 47 1.84 1.83 4.17
CA ASN A 47 2.42 0.82 3.27
C ASN A 47 2.41 1.32 1.82
N LYS A 48 1.29 1.91 1.39
CA LYS A 48 1.18 2.46 0.04
C LYS A 48 2.02 3.73 -0.14
N ALA A 49 2.21 4.51 0.93
CA ALA A 49 3.15 5.64 0.94
C ALA A 49 4.59 5.18 0.66
N PHE A 50 5.04 4.11 1.32
CA PHE A 50 6.36 3.50 1.06
C PHE A 50 6.48 2.98 -0.36
N GLU A 51 5.47 2.27 -0.86
CA GLU A 51 5.48 1.73 -2.23
C GLU A 51 5.52 2.83 -3.30
N VAL A 52 4.89 3.99 -3.06
CA VAL A 52 4.98 5.15 -3.96
C VAL A 52 6.41 5.69 -4.00
N ILE A 53 7.06 5.83 -2.84
CA ILE A 53 8.46 6.26 -2.73
C ILE A 53 9.38 5.22 -3.40
N GLU A 54 9.16 3.94 -3.13
CA GLU A 54 9.90 2.82 -3.73
C GLU A 54 9.79 2.84 -5.25
N THR A 55 8.57 3.01 -5.78
CA THR A 55 8.29 3.04 -7.23
C THR A 55 9.06 4.17 -7.93
N ARG A 56 9.15 5.35 -7.31
CA ARG A 56 9.98 6.45 -7.81
C ARG A 56 11.43 6.01 -8.00
N TRP A 57 12.00 5.33 -7.01
CA TRP A 57 13.41 4.92 -7.02
C TRP A 57 13.69 3.70 -7.90
N LEU A 58 12.86 2.66 -7.82
CA LEU A 58 13.06 1.41 -8.57
C LEU A 58 12.94 1.61 -10.08
N PHE A 59 12.03 2.47 -10.52
CA PHE A 59 11.75 2.67 -11.94
C PHE A 59 12.26 4.01 -12.48
N ASP A 60 12.94 4.81 -11.65
CA ASP A 60 13.43 6.15 -11.98
C ASP A 60 12.34 7.03 -12.63
N ILE A 61 11.17 7.10 -11.98
CA ILE A 61 10.04 7.90 -12.46
C ILE A 61 9.69 9.05 -11.52
N PRO A 62 9.32 10.23 -12.07
CA PRO A 62 8.89 11.35 -11.26
C PRO A 62 7.58 11.03 -10.52
N MET A 63 7.40 11.62 -9.33
CA MET A 63 6.23 11.38 -8.47
C MET A 63 4.91 11.73 -9.16
N GLU A 64 4.94 12.72 -10.06
CA GLU A 64 3.81 13.16 -10.87
C GLU A 64 3.32 12.10 -11.86
N LYS A 65 4.11 11.04 -12.09
CA LYS A 65 3.75 9.89 -12.93
C LYS A 65 3.39 8.65 -12.11
N ILE A 66 3.18 8.79 -10.81
CA ILE A 66 2.76 7.71 -9.92
C ILE A 66 1.35 8.01 -9.42
N ASP A 67 0.41 7.14 -9.74
CA ASP A 67 -0.96 7.19 -9.24
C ASP A 67 -1.23 6.03 -8.29
N VAL A 68 -2.22 6.20 -7.42
CA VAL A 68 -2.72 5.15 -6.53
C VAL A 68 -4.21 4.95 -6.75
N LEU A 69 -4.62 3.71 -6.94
CA LEU A 69 -6.02 3.29 -6.95
C LEU A 69 -6.27 2.27 -5.85
N VAL A 70 -7.42 2.37 -5.19
CA VAL A 70 -7.90 1.32 -4.29
C VAL A 70 -8.63 0.27 -5.13
N HIS A 71 -8.15 -0.97 -5.04
CA HIS A 71 -8.66 -2.16 -5.71
C HIS A 71 -8.85 -3.28 -4.65
N PRO A 72 -10.04 -3.37 -4.04
CA PRO A 72 -10.25 -4.23 -2.87
C PRO A 72 -10.16 -5.73 -3.19
N GLU A 73 -10.43 -6.13 -4.44
CA GLU A 73 -10.32 -7.54 -4.84
C GLU A 73 -8.86 -8.01 -4.91
N SER A 74 -7.90 -7.07 -4.95
CA SER A 74 -6.45 -7.35 -4.97
C SER A 74 -6.00 -8.31 -6.08
N ILE A 75 -6.77 -8.39 -7.18
CA ILE A 75 -6.45 -9.23 -8.35
C ILE A 75 -5.52 -8.49 -9.32
N VAL A 76 -5.77 -7.21 -9.57
CA VAL A 76 -4.86 -6.34 -10.31
C VAL A 76 -3.82 -5.79 -9.35
N HIS A 77 -2.56 -6.24 -9.46
CA HIS A 77 -1.51 -5.90 -8.50
C HIS A 77 -0.81 -4.56 -8.77
N SER A 78 -0.79 -4.10 -10.04
CA SER A 78 -0.41 -2.74 -10.47
C SER A 78 -0.56 -2.63 -12.00
N LEU A 79 -0.53 -1.40 -12.51
CA LEU A 79 -0.64 -1.09 -13.94
C LEU A 79 0.46 -0.14 -14.42
N VAL A 80 0.85 -0.27 -15.68
CA VAL A 80 1.79 0.60 -16.38
C VAL A 80 1.09 1.21 -17.59
N GLU A 81 0.94 2.53 -17.58
CA GLU A 81 0.50 3.31 -18.73
C GLU A 81 1.71 3.67 -19.61
N PHE A 82 1.59 3.41 -20.91
CA PHE A 82 2.60 3.73 -21.91
C PHE A 82 2.24 5.02 -22.65
N VAL A 83 3.23 5.58 -23.35
CA VAL A 83 3.12 6.89 -24.03
C VAL A 83 2.07 6.96 -25.14
N ASP A 84 1.57 5.83 -25.61
CA ASP A 84 0.49 5.70 -26.59
C ASP A 84 -0.91 5.60 -25.95
N GLY A 85 -0.99 5.66 -24.62
CA GLY A 85 -2.21 5.49 -23.84
C GLY A 85 -2.60 4.04 -23.57
N SER A 86 -1.80 3.06 -24.01
CA SER A 86 -2.02 1.66 -23.66
C SER A 86 -1.67 1.40 -22.19
N VAL A 87 -2.43 0.52 -21.54
CA VAL A 87 -2.21 0.15 -20.15
C VAL A 87 -2.01 -1.37 -20.07
N ILE A 88 -0.89 -1.79 -19.49
CA ILE A 88 -0.63 -3.19 -19.18
C ILE A 88 -0.72 -3.36 -17.67
N ALA A 89 -1.44 -4.39 -17.23
CA ALA A 89 -1.58 -4.75 -15.84
C ALA A 89 -1.14 -6.19 -15.62
N GLN A 90 -0.56 -6.47 -14.45
CA GLN A 90 -0.35 -7.84 -14.00
C GLN A 90 -1.47 -8.24 -13.05
N LEU A 91 -2.07 -9.40 -13.35
CA LEU A 91 -3.17 -9.98 -12.58
C LEU A 91 -2.74 -11.31 -11.97
N GLY A 92 -3.23 -11.58 -10.77
CA GLY A 92 -3.00 -12.83 -10.05
C GLY A 92 -3.90 -12.94 -8.83
N LEU A 93 -4.02 -14.14 -8.27
CA LEU A 93 -4.54 -14.28 -6.91
C LEU A 93 -3.53 -13.63 -5.94
N PRO A 94 -3.97 -13.14 -4.76
CA PRO A 94 -3.10 -12.55 -3.76
C PRO A 94 -2.16 -13.61 -3.14
N ASP A 95 -1.10 -13.96 -3.86
CA ASP A 95 -0.13 -15.01 -3.51
C ASP A 95 1.30 -14.52 -3.83
N MET A 96 2.11 -14.41 -2.78
CA MET A 96 3.50 -13.96 -2.87
C MET A 96 4.43 -14.93 -3.61
N CYS A 97 4.02 -16.18 -3.84
CA CYS A 97 4.82 -17.15 -4.59
C CYS A 97 5.09 -16.66 -6.03
N VAL A 98 4.13 -15.99 -6.66
CA VAL A 98 4.27 -15.48 -8.03
C VAL A 98 5.36 -14.40 -8.15
N PRO A 99 5.32 -13.28 -7.40
CA PRO A 99 6.37 -12.27 -7.50
C PRO A 99 7.74 -12.79 -7.03
N ILE A 100 7.80 -13.64 -6.00
CA ILE A 100 9.07 -14.23 -5.53
C ILE A 100 9.68 -15.12 -6.62
N GLN A 101 8.89 -16.01 -7.22
CA GLN A 101 9.37 -16.87 -8.30
C GLN A 101 9.86 -16.03 -9.49
N TYR A 102 9.11 -15.01 -9.89
CA TYR A 102 9.49 -14.18 -11.03
C TYR A 102 10.81 -13.42 -10.78
N ALA A 103 11.04 -12.94 -9.55
CA ALA A 103 12.32 -12.31 -9.19
C ALA A 103 13.51 -13.28 -9.31
N LEU A 104 13.31 -14.57 -9.05
CA LEU A 104 14.36 -15.61 -9.14
C LEU A 104 14.58 -16.12 -10.56
N THR A 105 13.55 -16.10 -11.42
CA THR A 105 13.61 -16.72 -12.75
C THR A 105 13.69 -15.74 -13.90
N TYR A 106 13.51 -14.43 -13.64
CA TYR A 106 13.57 -13.40 -14.67
C TYR A 106 14.83 -13.53 -15.56
N PRO A 107 14.71 -13.45 -16.90
CA PRO A 107 13.51 -13.10 -17.68
C PRO A 107 12.58 -14.27 -18.00
N GLU A 108 12.94 -15.49 -17.61
CA GLU A 108 12.21 -16.70 -17.91
C GLU A 108 11.02 -16.91 -16.96
N ARG A 109 10.05 -17.70 -17.44
CA ARG A 109 8.94 -18.19 -16.62
C ARG A 109 8.99 -19.70 -16.54
N VAL A 110 8.88 -20.21 -15.33
CA VAL A 110 8.81 -21.65 -15.04
C VAL A 110 7.44 -22.00 -14.47
N GLU A 111 7.10 -23.29 -14.46
CA GLU A 111 5.90 -23.77 -13.77
C GLU A 111 5.97 -23.43 -12.28
N GLY A 112 4.91 -22.82 -11.76
CA GLY A 112 4.84 -22.36 -10.37
C GLY A 112 3.73 -23.06 -9.59
N ILE A 113 3.74 -22.83 -8.27
CA ILE A 113 2.81 -23.47 -7.32
C ILE A 113 1.52 -22.67 -7.07
N ALA A 114 1.45 -21.43 -7.55
CA ALA A 114 0.29 -20.57 -7.35
C ALA A 114 -0.93 -21.08 -8.11
N GLU A 115 -2.10 -20.93 -7.50
CA GLU A 115 -3.37 -21.29 -8.13
C GLU A 115 -3.66 -20.40 -9.36
N ARG A 116 -4.35 -20.99 -10.35
CA ARG A 116 -4.68 -20.27 -11.58
C ARG A 116 -5.86 -19.34 -11.35
N LEU A 117 -5.68 -18.06 -11.68
CA LEU A 117 -6.76 -17.08 -11.68
C LEU A 117 -7.85 -17.46 -12.68
N ARG A 118 -9.10 -17.52 -12.20
CA ARG A 118 -10.31 -17.73 -13.01
C ARG A 118 -11.18 -16.49 -12.94
N LEU A 119 -11.10 -15.62 -13.96
CA LEU A 119 -11.79 -14.32 -13.96
C LEU A 119 -13.32 -14.46 -13.88
N GLU A 120 -13.87 -15.54 -14.43
CA GLU A 120 -15.30 -15.85 -14.34
C GLU A 120 -15.78 -16.12 -12.91
N GLU A 121 -14.87 -16.52 -12.00
CA GLU A 121 -15.17 -16.74 -10.58
C GLU A 121 -15.05 -15.44 -9.76
N ILE A 122 -14.20 -14.50 -10.19
CA ILE A 122 -14.05 -13.18 -9.56
C ILE A 122 -15.26 -12.29 -9.87
N GLY A 123 -15.70 -12.29 -11.13
CA GLY A 123 -16.87 -11.55 -11.61
C GLY A 123 -16.65 -10.04 -11.80
N GLN A 124 -16.30 -9.32 -10.73
CA GLN A 124 -16.15 -7.86 -10.76
C GLN A 124 -14.79 -7.41 -10.22
N LEU A 125 -14.19 -6.43 -10.90
CA LEU A 125 -13.00 -5.72 -10.45
C LEU A 125 -13.39 -4.25 -10.26
N THR A 126 -13.18 -3.71 -9.05
CA THR A 126 -13.53 -2.31 -8.74
C THR A 126 -12.30 -1.47 -8.51
N PHE A 127 -12.37 -0.19 -8.88
CA PHE A 127 -11.31 0.78 -8.70
C PHE A 127 -11.90 2.09 -8.20
N GLU A 128 -11.28 2.66 -7.17
CA GLU A 128 -11.66 3.96 -6.61
C GLU A 128 -10.42 4.77 -6.24
N LYS A 129 -10.55 6.10 -6.20
CA LYS A 129 -9.46 6.95 -5.71
C LYS A 129 -9.33 6.79 -4.19
N PRO A 130 -8.10 6.77 -3.64
CA PRO A 130 -7.93 6.80 -2.19
C PRO A 130 -8.43 8.13 -1.62
N ASP A 131 -8.94 8.06 -0.40
CA ASP A 131 -9.34 9.23 0.38
C ASP A 131 -8.13 9.77 1.14
N LEU A 132 -7.47 10.79 0.58
CA LEU A 132 -6.25 11.37 1.14
C LEU A 132 -6.48 12.18 2.42
N GLU A 133 -7.71 12.67 2.65
CA GLU A 133 -8.06 13.34 3.91
C GLU A 133 -8.18 12.32 5.04
N LYS A 134 -8.74 11.15 4.73
CA LYS A 134 -8.84 10.04 5.68
C LYS A 134 -7.50 9.33 5.92
N PHE A 135 -6.69 9.19 4.89
CA PHE A 135 -5.42 8.46 4.94
C PHE A 135 -4.22 9.39 4.75
N GLY A 136 -3.97 10.24 5.76
CA GLY A 136 -2.90 11.25 5.73
C GLY A 136 -1.50 10.69 5.49
N ALA A 137 -1.21 9.45 5.91
CA ALA A 137 0.10 8.83 5.65
C ALA A 137 0.40 8.70 4.14
N LEU A 138 -0.62 8.42 3.31
CA LEU A 138 -0.45 8.37 1.87
C LEU A 138 -0.15 9.75 1.28
N ALA A 139 -0.85 10.79 1.76
CA ALA A 139 -0.60 12.17 1.35
C ALA A 139 0.84 12.61 1.69
N LEU A 140 1.30 12.31 2.91
CA LEU A 140 2.68 12.54 3.34
C LEU A 140 3.68 11.76 2.47
N GLY A 141 3.38 10.51 2.10
CA GLY A 141 4.20 9.72 1.18
C GLY A 141 4.45 10.42 -0.16
N PHE A 142 3.40 11.00 -0.74
CA PHE A 142 3.52 11.80 -1.96
C PHE A 142 4.36 13.06 -1.75
N GLU A 143 4.20 13.74 -0.62
CA GLU A 143 4.96 14.95 -0.29
C GLU A 143 6.45 14.65 -0.09
N VAL A 144 6.80 13.71 0.78
CA VAL A 144 8.21 13.37 1.05
C VAL A 144 8.90 12.77 -0.17
N GLY A 145 8.16 12.03 -1.01
CA GLY A 145 8.66 11.53 -2.29
C GLY A 145 9.02 12.65 -3.28
N ARG A 146 8.28 13.77 -3.27
CA ARG A 146 8.59 14.96 -4.08
C ARG A 146 9.77 15.74 -3.52
N ILE A 147 9.81 15.93 -2.20
CA ILE A 147 10.91 16.62 -1.51
C ILE A 147 12.23 15.86 -1.73
N GLY A 148 12.19 14.53 -1.62
CA GLY A 148 13.38 13.69 -1.74
C GLY A 148 14.41 13.96 -0.63
N GLY A 149 15.69 13.77 -0.94
CA GLY A 149 16.76 13.93 0.06
C GLY A 149 16.56 13.01 1.26
N SER A 150 16.61 13.56 2.47
CA SER A 150 16.42 12.82 3.72
C SER A 150 14.96 12.70 4.18
N ALA A 151 14.00 13.37 3.53
CA ALA A 151 12.61 13.36 3.98
C ALA A 151 11.98 11.95 4.00
N PRO A 152 12.18 11.08 2.97
CA PRO A 152 11.72 9.69 3.05
C PRO A 152 12.34 8.87 4.19
N VAL A 153 13.58 9.18 4.58
CA VAL A 153 14.28 8.51 5.69
C VAL A 153 13.65 8.89 7.02
N VAL A 154 13.33 10.18 7.20
CA VAL A 154 12.62 10.68 8.38
C VAL A 154 11.22 10.07 8.46
N PHE A 155 10.49 10.03 7.34
CA PHE A 155 9.18 9.38 7.25
C PHE A 155 9.24 7.91 7.69
N ASN A 156 10.21 7.14 7.19
CA ASN A 156 10.39 5.74 7.59
C ASN A 156 10.68 5.60 9.08
N ALA A 157 11.67 6.33 9.59
CA ALA A 157 12.09 6.23 10.98
C ALA A 157 10.97 6.64 11.96
N ALA A 158 10.24 7.73 11.67
CA ALA A 158 9.11 8.16 12.47
C ALA A 158 7.97 7.14 12.44
N ASN A 159 7.67 6.56 11.26
CA ASN A 159 6.64 5.54 11.13
C ASN A 159 6.97 4.27 11.92
N GLU A 160 8.22 3.78 11.84
CA GLU A 160 8.64 2.59 12.61
C GLU A 160 8.41 2.78 14.10
N VAL A 161 8.90 3.89 14.67
CA VAL A 161 8.72 4.19 16.09
C VAL A 161 7.24 4.36 16.44
N ALA A 162 6.47 5.11 15.64
CA ALA A 162 5.07 5.36 15.91
C ALA A 162 4.21 4.07 15.86
N VAL A 163 4.49 3.17 14.91
CA VAL A 163 3.83 1.87 14.84
C VAL A 163 4.18 1.01 16.06
N ASP A 164 5.44 0.97 16.50
CA ASP A 164 5.86 0.24 17.70
C ASP A 164 5.17 0.76 18.97
N GLU A 165 5.03 2.09 19.10
CA GLU A 165 4.28 2.73 20.19
C GLU A 165 2.79 2.35 20.16
N PHE A 166 2.17 2.26 18.99
CA PHE A 166 0.78 1.83 18.83
C PHE A 166 0.60 0.35 19.15
N LEU A 167 1.48 -0.52 18.63
CA LEU A 167 1.48 -1.96 18.90
C LEU A 167 1.65 -2.26 20.40
N ALA A 168 2.42 -1.43 21.11
CA ALA A 168 2.58 -1.51 22.55
C ALA A 168 1.44 -0.87 23.36
N GLY A 169 0.41 -0.33 22.71
CA GLY A 169 -0.75 0.30 23.35
C GLY A 169 -0.45 1.65 24.04
N ARG A 170 0.65 2.32 23.67
CA ARG A 170 1.08 3.58 24.28
C ARG A 170 0.48 4.81 23.59
N ILE A 171 0.13 4.71 22.32
CA ILE A 171 -0.55 5.77 21.55
C ILE A 171 -1.82 5.26 20.88
N LYS A 172 -2.64 6.19 20.38
CA LYS A 172 -3.83 5.88 19.58
C LYS A 172 -3.45 5.70 18.10
N PHE A 173 -4.31 5.03 17.34
CA PHE A 173 -4.09 4.79 15.91
C PHE A 173 -3.86 6.08 15.11
N VAL A 174 -4.67 7.11 15.34
CA VAL A 174 -4.54 8.40 14.64
C VAL A 174 -3.22 9.13 14.94
N THR A 175 -2.65 8.89 16.12
CA THR A 175 -1.39 9.52 16.54
C THR A 175 -0.18 9.00 15.75
N ILE A 176 -0.32 7.87 15.04
CA ILE A 176 0.75 7.38 14.15
C ILE A 176 1.07 8.43 13.09
N VAL A 177 0.04 8.91 12.38
CA VAL A 177 0.21 9.88 11.29
C VAL A 177 0.62 11.26 11.84
N GLU A 178 0.03 11.68 12.96
CA GLU A 178 0.37 12.94 13.63
C GLU A 178 1.86 13.01 14.03
N LEU A 179 2.43 11.91 14.52
CA LEU A 179 3.85 11.85 14.89
C LEU A 179 4.77 11.88 13.68
N ILE A 180 4.40 11.18 12.60
CA ILE A 180 5.15 11.22 11.34
C ILE A 180 5.19 12.65 10.81
N GLU A 181 4.04 13.33 10.74
CA GLU A 181 3.93 14.72 10.29
C GLU A 181 4.75 15.67 11.16
N HIS A 182 4.74 15.49 12.48
CA HIS A 182 5.51 16.33 13.40
C HIS A 182 7.04 16.24 13.21
N CYS A 183 7.54 15.09 12.73
CA CYS A 183 8.97 14.88 12.53
C CYS A 183 9.50 15.42 11.20
N LEU A 184 8.63 15.68 10.22
CA LEU A 184 8.96 16.15 8.87
C LEU A 184 9.14 17.68 8.83
#